data_AF-A0A0D6EEA5-F1
#
_entry.id   AF-A0A0D6EEA5-F1
#
_cell.length_a   1.000
_cell.length_b   1.000
_cell.length_c   1.000
_cell.angle_alpha   90.00
_cell.angle_beta   90.00
_cell.angle_gamma   90.00
#
_symmetry.space_group_name_H-M   'P 1'
#
loop_
_entity.id
_entity.type
_entity.pdbx_description
1 polymer ?
#
loop_
_entity_poly.entity_id
_entity_poly.type
_entity_poly.pdbx_seq_one_letter_code
_entity_poly.pdbx_strand_id
1 'polypeptide(L)'
;MNQDDSLIFTWWNTSLAPSAKSRASPEDRELVCNVIRFLINVKRSTFIALGEISTEDAQYLIEACAIEGYEYKIGVSSSGRSSFDTCYIYDVSKVALLNVSNIESQKGKGKKRIAQRVDLLVGECLTPFYLFVSHWPSRLWCSEGDPNRHLYGIRLRDSIDALIEEHGEPPYIVLLGDYNDDPFADSLSQHVMATRDLKLASKRDELFYNPFWKCLSQTQWDYECSGSYFYRNGQVTQWHTFDQIIFSHAFIQGKHWRLTTDFEHVVQVPGVVEAIINRKSIFDHVPVSGQVEKVY
;
A
#
# COMPACT_ATOMS: atom_id res chain seq x y z
N MET A 1 -0.13 -26.75 4.95
CA MET A 1 -1.23 -25.78 4.78
C MET A 1 -1.45 -25.63 3.29
N ASN A 2 -2.71 -25.65 2.83
CA ASN A 2 -2.99 -25.43 1.42
C ASN A 2 -2.65 -23.98 1.07
N GLN A 3 -2.01 -23.76 -0.08
CA GLN A 3 -1.69 -22.41 -0.57
C GLN A 3 -2.94 -21.53 -0.81
N ASP A 4 -4.13 -22.13 -0.87
CA ASP A 4 -5.42 -21.45 -0.99
C ASP A 4 -5.82 -20.64 0.27
N ASP A 5 -5.16 -20.88 1.41
CA ASP A 5 -5.52 -20.26 2.69
C ASP A 5 -4.79 -18.95 2.99
N SER A 6 -3.96 -18.46 2.07
CA SER A 6 -3.23 -17.20 2.24
C SER A 6 -3.68 -16.12 1.28
N LEU A 7 -3.59 -14.88 1.76
CA LEU A 7 -3.83 -13.66 1.00
C LEU A 7 -2.59 -12.79 1.07
N ILE A 8 -2.16 -12.31 -0.09
CA ILE A 8 -1.04 -11.40 -0.21
C ILE A 8 -1.56 -10.07 -0.73
N PHE A 9 -1.45 -9.04 0.12
CA PHE A 9 -1.75 -7.66 -0.23
C PHE A 9 -0.46 -7.00 -0.72
N THR A 10 -0.53 -6.31 -1.84
CA THR A 10 0.63 -5.68 -2.47
C THR A 10 0.31 -4.23 -2.79
N TRP A 11 1.26 -3.34 -2.53
CA TRP A 11 1.25 -1.96 -2.97
C TRP A 11 2.43 -1.69 -3.89
N TRP A 12 2.21 -0.90 -4.94
CA TRP A 12 3.30 -0.38 -5.76
C TRP A 12 2.97 1.01 -6.31
N ASN A 13 3.76 2.01 -5.94
CA ASN A 13 3.79 3.29 -6.66
C ASN A 13 4.50 3.07 -8.01
N THR A 14 3.77 3.26 -9.11
CA THR A 14 4.26 2.91 -10.46
C THR A 14 5.04 4.03 -11.15
N SER A 15 5.07 5.23 -10.56
CA SER A 15 5.72 6.41 -11.13
C SER A 15 5.16 6.89 -12.49
N LEU A 16 4.09 6.26 -13.03
CA LEU A 16 3.57 6.55 -14.37
C LEU A 16 2.89 7.92 -14.45
N ALA A 17 2.23 8.35 -13.38
CA ALA A 17 1.40 9.55 -13.34
C ALA A 17 1.43 10.28 -11.97
N PRO A 18 2.59 10.79 -11.50
CA PRO A 18 2.71 11.53 -10.22
C PRO A 18 1.83 12.77 -10.09
N SER A 19 1.35 13.30 -11.22
CA SER A 19 0.46 14.46 -11.30
C SER A 19 -0.92 14.10 -11.84
N ALA A 20 -1.29 12.82 -11.77
CA ALA A 20 -2.47 12.21 -12.38
C ALA A 20 -2.58 12.35 -13.91
N LYS A 21 -1.50 12.78 -14.55
CA LYS A 21 -1.32 12.74 -16.00
C LYS A 21 -0.20 11.77 -16.31
N SER A 22 -0.45 10.84 -17.22
CA SER A 22 0.58 9.90 -17.64
C SER A 22 1.77 10.65 -18.24
N ARG A 23 2.97 10.24 -17.82
CA ARG A 23 4.25 10.59 -18.45
C ARG A 23 4.94 9.36 -19.04
N ALA A 24 4.27 8.21 -19.03
CA ALA A 24 4.83 6.91 -19.35
C ALA A 24 5.01 6.71 -20.86
N SER A 25 6.14 6.13 -21.25
CA SER A 25 6.30 5.58 -22.60
C SER A 25 5.58 4.23 -22.75
N PRO A 26 5.42 3.70 -23.98
CA PRO A 26 4.95 2.33 -24.18
C PRO A 26 5.80 1.28 -23.44
N GLU A 27 7.13 1.45 -23.43
CA GLU A 27 8.07 0.56 -22.75
C GLU A 27 7.90 0.61 -21.23
N ASP A 28 7.63 1.79 -20.65
CA ASP A 28 7.35 1.91 -19.22
C ASP A 28 6.07 1.13 -18.85
N ARG A 29 5.02 1.23 -19.66
CA ARG A 29 3.77 0.49 -19.44
C ARG A 29 3.98 -1.02 -19.58
N GLU A 30 4.79 -1.44 -20.56
CA GLU A 30 5.15 -2.86 -20.72
C GLU A 30 5.92 -3.40 -19.49
N LEU A 31 6.85 -2.61 -18.92
CA LEU A 31 7.53 -2.98 -17.68
C LEU A 31 6.52 -3.16 -16.54
N VAL A 32 5.58 -2.22 -16.36
CA VAL A 32 4.53 -2.32 -15.34
C VAL A 32 3.73 -3.61 -15.50
N CYS A 33 3.39 -4.00 -16.73
CA CYS A 33 2.70 -5.26 -16.99
C CYS A 33 3.51 -6.49 -16.64
N ASN A 34 4.83 -6.47 -16.91
CA ASN A 34 5.73 -7.55 -16.52
C ASN A 34 5.86 -7.66 -14.99
N VAL A 35 5.90 -6.53 -14.29
CA VAL A 35 5.88 -6.49 -12.82
C VAL A 35 4.55 -7.06 -12.30
N ILE A 36 3.40 -6.66 -12.82
CA ILE A 36 2.08 -7.19 -12.43
C ILE A 36 2.03 -8.71 -12.64
N ARG A 37 2.48 -9.20 -13.80
CA ARG A 37 2.56 -10.65 -14.07
C ARG A 37 3.46 -11.38 -13.08
N PHE A 38 4.60 -10.78 -12.71
CA PHE A 38 5.49 -11.36 -11.69
C PHE A 38 4.81 -11.38 -10.32
N LEU A 39 4.16 -10.29 -9.92
CA LEU A 39 3.45 -10.16 -8.65
C LEU A 39 2.33 -11.21 -8.52
N ILE A 40 1.60 -11.48 -9.59
CA ILE A 40 0.52 -12.47 -9.63
C ILE A 40 1.06 -13.90 -9.77
N ASN A 41 1.86 -14.19 -10.79
CA ASN A 41 2.22 -15.56 -11.13
C ASN A 41 3.33 -16.13 -10.23
N VAL A 42 4.25 -15.28 -9.78
CA VAL A 42 5.39 -15.70 -8.95
C VAL A 42 5.12 -15.40 -7.47
N LYS A 43 4.79 -14.15 -7.15
CA LYS A 43 4.56 -13.73 -5.76
C LYS A 43 3.14 -14.02 -5.24
N ARG A 44 2.23 -14.48 -6.10
CA ARG A 44 0.85 -14.89 -5.73
C ARG A 44 0.05 -13.80 -5.02
N SER A 45 0.29 -12.54 -5.42
CA SER A 45 -0.43 -11.38 -4.91
C SER A 45 -1.92 -11.54 -5.18
N THR A 46 -2.72 -11.52 -4.11
CA THR A 46 -4.17 -11.70 -4.18
C THR A 46 -4.89 -10.38 -4.44
N PHE A 47 -4.36 -9.29 -3.88
CA PHE A 47 -4.85 -7.94 -4.09
C PHE A 47 -3.66 -7.01 -4.28
N ILE A 48 -3.66 -6.25 -5.37
CA ILE A 48 -2.63 -5.28 -5.73
C ILE A 48 -3.29 -3.91 -5.80
N ALA A 49 -2.78 -2.95 -5.05
CA ALA A 49 -3.07 -1.53 -5.22
C ALA A 49 -1.88 -0.84 -5.90
N LEU A 50 -2.14 -0.22 -7.03
CA LEU A 50 -1.18 0.60 -7.77
C LEU A 50 -1.38 2.07 -7.42
N GLY A 51 -0.29 2.80 -7.25
CA GLY A 51 -0.24 4.26 -7.09
C GLY A 51 0.36 4.96 -8.31
N GLU A 52 0.13 6.27 -8.40
CA GLU A 52 0.54 7.13 -9.52
C GLU A 52 0.08 6.59 -10.88
N ILE A 53 -1.18 6.17 -10.96
CA ILE A 53 -1.82 5.71 -12.19
C ILE A 53 -2.84 6.75 -12.68
N SER A 54 -2.78 7.09 -13.98
CA SER A 54 -3.83 7.86 -14.63
C SER A 54 -4.94 6.95 -15.18
N THR A 55 -6.10 7.53 -15.52
CA THR A 55 -7.19 6.76 -16.16
C THR A 55 -6.75 6.10 -17.47
N GLU A 56 -5.90 6.78 -18.25
CA GLU A 56 -5.34 6.24 -19.50
C GLU A 56 -4.46 5.02 -19.24
N ASP A 57 -3.56 5.11 -18.24
CA ASP A 57 -2.68 3.99 -17.89
C ASP A 57 -3.49 2.81 -17.35
N ALA A 58 -4.48 3.06 -16.49
CA ALA A 58 -5.35 2.01 -15.97
C ALA A 58 -6.12 1.30 -17.09
N GLN A 59 -6.65 2.06 -18.07
CA GLN A 59 -7.35 1.50 -19.22
C GLN A 59 -6.40 0.66 -20.09
N TYR A 60 -5.17 1.12 -20.31
CA TYR A 60 -4.15 0.35 -21.00
C TYR A 60 -3.87 -0.97 -20.29
N LEU A 61 -3.73 -0.97 -18.96
CA LEU A 61 -3.48 -2.20 -18.18
C LEU A 61 -4.63 -3.21 -18.32
N ILE A 62 -5.88 -2.73 -18.34
CA ILE A 62 -7.07 -3.58 -18.56
C ILE A 62 -7.03 -4.23 -19.94
N GLU A 63 -6.61 -3.49 -20.96
CA GLU A 63 -6.65 -3.98 -22.35
C GLU A 63 -5.45 -4.87 -22.70
N ALA A 64 -4.25 -4.46 -22.30
CA ALA A 64 -3.00 -5.10 -22.71
C ALA A 64 -2.47 -6.12 -21.69
N CYS A 65 -2.91 -6.02 -20.44
CA CYS A 65 -2.28 -6.70 -19.30
C CYS A 65 -3.27 -7.42 -18.40
N ALA A 66 -4.52 -7.58 -18.84
CA ALA A 66 -5.50 -8.44 -18.20
C ALA A 66 -4.93 -9.86 -18.00
N ILE A 67 -5.19 -10.40 -16.81
CA ILE A 67 -4.78 -11.74 -16.42
C ILE A 67 -6.05 -12.50 -16.04
N GLU A 68 -6.18 -13.71 -16.55
CA GLU A 68 -7.34 -14.57 -16.27
C GLU A 68 -7.48 -14.81 -14.75
N GLY A 69 -8.71 -14.70 -14.25
CA GLY A 69 -9.01 -14.80 -12.81
C GLY A 69 -8.76 -13.51 -12.00
N TYR A 70 -8.25 -12.45 -12.62
CA TYR A 70 -8.06 -11.15 -11.97
C TYR A 70 -8.94 -10.07 -12.58
N GLU A 71 -9.59 -9.29 -11.71
CA GLU A 71 -10.34 -8.10 -12.11
C GLU A 71 -9.54 -6.83 -11.81
N TYR A 72 -9.81 -5.80 -12.60
CA TYR A 72 -9.18 -4.49 -12.52
C TYR A 72 -10.24 -3.43 -12.23
N LYS A 73 -10.00 -2.62 -11.19
CA LYS A 73 -10.89 -1.53 -10.79
C LYS A 73 -10.14 -0.21 -10.79
N ILE A 74 -10.57 0.71 -11.65
CA ILE A 74 -10.04 2.09 -11.69
C ILE A 74 -10.50 2.81 -10.41
N GLY A 75 -9.53 3.24 -9.58
CA GLY A 75 -9.75 4.04 -8.37
C GLY A 75 -9.54 5.54 -8.58
N VAL A 76 -9.09 5.94 -9.77
CA VAL A 76 -8.83 7.34 -10.14
C VAL A 76 -10.08 8.19 -9.95
N SER A 77 -9.98 9.25 -9.15
CA SER A 77 -11.11 10.15 -8.86
C SER A 77 -10.66 11.54 -8.43
N SER A 78 -11.42 12.57 -8.82
CA SER A 78 -11.06 13.96 -8.52
C SER A 78 -11.27 14.34 -7.05
N SER A 79 -10.36 15.18 -6.52
CA SER A 79 -10.37 15.72 -5.16
C SER A 79 -9.91 17.18 -5.16
N GLY A 80 -10.84 18.08 -5.49
CA GLY A 80 -10.57 19.51 -5.63
C GLY A 80 -9.58 19.80 -6.77
N ARG A 81 -8.36 20.24 -6.41
CA ARG A 81 -7.28 20.51 -7.39
C ARG A 81 -6.31 19.33 -7.58
N SER A 82 -6.56 18.23 -6.87
CA SER A 82 -5.79 16.98 -6.95
C SER A 82 -6.73 15.84 -7.33
N SER A 83 -6.21 14.63 -7.46
CA SER A 83 -7.01 13.43 -7.70
C SER A 83 -6.37 12.23 -7.03
N PHE A 84 -7.17 11.29 -6.56
CA PHE A 84 -6.69 9.93 -6.29
C PHE A 84 -6.26 9.30 -7.61
N ASP A 85 -5.16 8.57 -7.56
CA ASP A 85 -4.35 8.12 -8.69
C ASP A 85 -4.04 6.63 -8.54
N THR A 86 -5.09 5.84 -8.30
CA THR A 86 -4.98 4.43 -7.95
C THR A 86 -5.68 3.51 -8.94
N CYS A 87 -5.20 2.27 -9.00
CA CYS A 87 -5.86 1.16 -9.69
C CYS A 87 -5.74 -0.09 -8.83
N TYR A 88 -6.81 -0.88 -8.73
CA TYR A 88 -6.84 -2.12 -7.95
C TYR A 88 -6.92 -3.32 -8.86
N ILE A 89 -6.16 -4.36 -8.55
CA ILE A 89 -6.15 -5.64 -9.26
C ILE A 89 -6.35 -6.75 -8.23
N TYR A 90 -7.33 -7.63 -8.41
CA TYR A 90 -7.64 -8.64 -7.39
C TYR A 90 -8.11 -9.97 -7.96
N ASP A 91 -7.75 -11.05 -7.28
CA ASP A 91 -8.17 -12.41 -7.56
C ASP A 91 -9.64 -12.61 -7.19
N VAL A 92 -10.50 -12.78 -8.19
CA VAL A 92 -11.95 -12.89 -7.99
C VAL A 92 -12.39 -14.17 -7.30
N SER A 93 -11.51 -15.19 -7.24
CA SER A 93 -11.80 -16.43 -6.53
C SER A 93 -11.63 -16.29 -5.02
N LYS A 94 -10.84 -15.31 -4.56
CA LYS A 94 -10.50 -15.10 -3.15
C LYS A 94 -11.12 -13.84 -2.56
N VAL A 95 -11.33 -12.82 -3.38
CA VAL A 95 -11.72 -11.48 -2.93
C VAL A 95 -12.82 -10.92 -3.82
N ALA A 96 -13.87 -10.39 -3.20
CA ALA A 96 -14.87 -9.56 -3.85
C ALA A 96 -14.73 -8.11 -3.38
N LEU A 97 -14.47 -7.19 -4.31
CA LEU A 97 -14.44 -5.76 -4.03
C LEU A 97 -15.86 -5.19 -4.06
N LEU A 98 -16.36 -4.74 -2.91
CA LEU A 98 -17.73 -4.22 -2.77
C LEU A 98 -17.82 -2.73 -3.09
N ASN A 99 -16.90 -1.94 -2.55
CA ASN A 99 -16.99 -0.49 -2.58
C ASN A 99 -15.61 0.17 -2.52
N VAL A 100 -15.49 1.33 -3.15
CA VAL A 100 -14.36 2.24 -3.02
C VAL A 100 -14.89 3.61 -2.66
N SER A 101 -14.44 4.18 -1.55
CA SER A 101 -14.82 5.51 -1.09
C SER A 101 -13.60 6.38 -0.78
N ASN A 102 -13.73 7.68 -1.02
CA ASN A 102 -12.65 8.63 -0.82
C ASN A 102 -12.70 9.21 0.59
N ILE A 103 -11.57 9.19 1.28
CA ILE A 103 -11.39 9.85 2.57
C ILE A 103 -10.64 11.15 2.31
N GLU A 104 -11.33 12.25 2.52
CA GLU A 104 -10.83 13.59 2.28
C GLU A 104 -10.91 14.43 3.55
N SER A 105 -9.92 15.31 3.75
CA SER A 105 -9.98 16.31 4.82
C SER A 105 -9.97 17.71 4.23
N GLN A 106 -10.93 18.54 4.66
CA GLN A 106 -10.98 19.96 4.29
C GLN A 106 -10.06 20.77 5.20
N LYS A 107 -9.16 21.57 4.61
CA LYS A 107 -8.36 22.58 5.33
C LYS A 107 -8.42 23.90 4.57
N GLY A 108 -9.15 24.86 5.13
CA GLY A 108 -9.43 26.13 4.44
C GLY A 108 -10.18 25.89 3.13
N LYS A 109 -9.63 26.38 2.01
CA LYS A 109 -10.17 26.15 0.65
C LYS A 109 -9.62 24.90 -0.03
N GLY A 110 -8.66 24.22 0.58
CA GLY A 110 -8.02 23.03 0.02
C GLY A 110 -8.65 21.74 0.53
N LYS A 111 -8.68 20.74 -0.34
CA LYS A 111 -8.95 19.34 0.03
C LYS A 111 -7.63 18.57 0.12
N LYS A 112 -7.54 17.68 1.10
CA LYS A 112 -6.40 16.80 1.35
C LYS A 112 -6.88 15.36 1.14
N ARG A 113 -6.24 14.64 0.22
CA ARG A 113 -6.49 13.22 -0.07
C ARG A 113 -5.86 12.36 1.03
N ILE A 114 -6.64 11.85 1.97
CA ILE A 114 -6.11 11.10 3.11
C ILE A 114 -5.84 9.65 2.70
N ALA A 115 -6.88 8.98 2.18
CA ALA A 115 -6.83 7.61 1.71
C ALA A 115 -8.06 7.32 0.83
N GLN A 116 -8.07 6.17 0.17
CA GLN A 116 -9.30 5.53 -0.31
C GLN A 116 -9.58 4.30 0.54
N ARG A 117 -10.82 4.20 1.03
CA ARG A 117 -11.30 3.01 1.72
C ARG A 117 -11.85 2.04 0.69
N VAL A 118 -11.34 0.82 0.70
CA VAL A 118 -11.79 -0.29 -0.15
C VAL A 118 -12.39 -1.37 0.75
N ASP A 119 -13.68 -1.63 0.57
CA ASP A 119 -14.41 -2.65 1.32
C ASP A 119 -14.37 -3.97 0.54
N LEU A 120 -13.87 -5.03 1.18
CA LEU A 120 -13.70 -6.35 0.57
C LEU A 120 -14.50 -7.42 1.34
N LEU A 121 -14.99 -8.43 0.62
CA LEU A 121 -15.35 -9.72 1.20
C LEU A 121 -14.31 -10.76 0.80
N VAL A 122 -13.89 -11.55 1.78
CA VAL A 122 -12.74 -12.45 1.65
C VAL A 122 -13.11 -13.89 1.95
N GLY A 123 -12.73 -14.77 1.03
CA GLY A 123 -12.92 -16.22 1.11
C GLY A 123 -14.40 -16.63 1.15
N GLU A 124 -14.63 -17.93 1.31
CA GLU A 124 -15.98 -18.52 1.32
C GLU A 124 -16.86 -18.01 2.46
N CYS A 125 -16.25 -17.64 3.59
CA CYS A 125 -16.98 -17.12 4.75
C CYS A 125 -17.41 -15.66 4.59
N LEU A 126 -17.11 -15.02 3.44
CA LEU A 126 -17.42 -13.62 3.15
C LEU A 126 -16.98 -12.70 4.29
N THR A 127 -15.77 -12.92 4.81
CA THR A 127 -15.25 -12.15 5.95
C THR A 127 -14.95 -10.72 5.48
N PRO A 128 -15.48 -9.67 6.14
CA PRO A 128 -15.23 -8.29 5.73
C PRO A 128 -13.81 -7.87 6.07
N PHE A 129 -13.12 -7.31 5.07
CA PHE A 129 -11.81 -6.69 5.19
C PHE A 129 -11.91 -5.24 4.72
N TYR A 130 -11.20 -4.35 5.41
CA TYR A 130 -11.21 -2.92 5.13
C TYR A 130 -9.80 -2.44 4.81
N LEU A 131 -9.59 -1.99 3.59
CA LEU A 131 -8.30 -1.48 3.14
C LEU A 131 -8.32 0.05 3.12
N PHE A 132 -7.29 0.68 3.68
CA PHE A 132 -7.08 2.13 3.56
C PHE A 132 -5.85 2.39 2.69
N VAL A 133 -6.09 2.71 1.42
CA VAL A 133 -5.07 2.90 0.41
C VAL A 133 -4.62 4.36 0.37
N SER A 134 -3.36 4.63 0.70
CA SER A 134 -2.86 5.99 0.87
C SER A 134 -1.78 6.36 -0.15
N HIS A 135 -1.85 7.57 -0.70
CA HIS A 135 -0.75 8.19 -1.42
C HIS A 135 -0.61 9.63 -0.91
N TRP A 136 0.23 9.80 0.11
CA TRP A 136 0.42 11.08 0.79
C TRP A 136 1.36 11.99 -0.01
N PRO A 137 1.27 13.33 0.15
CA PRO A 137 2.13 14.25 -0.60
C PRO A 137 3.61 13.93 -0.41
N SER A 138 4.42 14.15 -1.45
CA SER A 138 5.87 14.08 -1.33
C SER A 138 6.41 15.03 -0.26
N ARG A 139 7.54 14.66 0.36
CA ARG A 139 8.29 15.51 1.30
C ARG A 139 8.73 16.85 0.70
N LEU A 140 8.83 16.95 -0.63
CA LEU A 140 9.08 18.21 -1.34
C LEU A 140 7.99 19.27 -1.10
N TRP A 141 6.74 18.84 -0.96
CA TRP A 141 5.57 19.72 -0.79
C TRP A 141 5.10 19.81 0.66
N CYS A 142 5.50 18.85 1.49
CA CYS A 142 5.14 18.79 2.90
C CYS A 142 6.30 18.11 3.66
N SER A 143 7.24 18.89 4.18
CA SER A 143 8.46 18.34 4.76
C SER A 143 8.18 17.46 5.99
N GLU A 144 9.19 16.70 6.39
CA GLU A 144 9.19 16.02 7.68
C GLU A 144 8.95 17.06 8.80
N GLY A 145 8.02 16.76 9.71
CA GLY A 145 7.63 17.67 10.80
C GLY A 145 6.69 18.83 10.42
N ASP A 146 6.28 18.97 9.15
CA ASP A 146 5.25 19.95 8.78
C ASP A 146 3.93 19.60 9.53
N PRO A 147 3.25 20.56 10.18
CA PRO A 147 1.94 20.32 10.80
C PRO A 147 0.89 19.71 9.85
N ASN A 148 1.00 19.99 8.56
CA ASN A 148 0.17 19.36 7.53
C ASN A 148 0.46 17.87 7.37
N ARG A 149 1.68 17.40 7.63
CA ARG A 149 2.04 15.98 7.58
C ARG A 149 1.33 15.22 8.70
N HIS A 150 1.40 15.74 9.93
CA HIS A 150 0.69 15.16 11.07
C HIS A 150 -0.82 15.09 10.84
N LEU A 151 -1.40 16.09 10.15
CA LEU A 151 -2.81 16.07 9.78
C LEU A 151 -3.20 14.82 8.98
N TYR A 152 -2.35 14.32 8.08
CA TYR A 152 -2.67 13.12 7.31
C TYR A 152 -2.83 11.89 8.21
N GLY A 153 -1.89 11.67 9.13
CA GLY A 153 -1.97 10.59 10.10
C GLY A 153 -3.18 10.72 11.02
N ILE A 154 -3.44 11.91 11.56
CA ILE A 154 -4.57 12.18 12.46
C ILE A 154 -5.90 11.91 11.73
N ARG A 155 -6.07 12.40 10.50
CA ARG A 155 -7.32 12.21 9.75
C ARG A 155 -7.53 10.79 9.25
N LEU A 156 -6.44 10.08 8.98
CA LEU A 156 -6.51 8.65 8.71
C LEU A 156 -6.99 7.91 9.97
N ARG A 157 -6.43 8.25 11.14
CA ARG A 157 -6.84 7.68 12.42
C ARG A 157 -8.31 7.96 12.75
N ASP A 158 -8.77 9.20 12.59
CA ASP A 158 -10.19 9.56 12.79
C ASP A 158 -11.13 8.63 11.98
N SER A 159 -10.72 8.29 10.74
CA SER A 159 -11.52 7.43 9.84
C SER A 159 -11.45 5.94 10.24
N ILE A 160 -10.32 5.50 10.78
CA ILE A 160 -10.14 4.15 11.33
C ILE A 160 -10.97 4.00 12.61
N ASP A 161 -10.93 4.99 13.50
CA ASP A 161 -11.70 4.99 14.76
C ASP A 161 -13.20 4.92 14.49
N ALA A 162 -13.70 5.74 13.58
CA ALA A 162 -15.11 5.69 13.17
C ALA A 162 -15.51 4.29 12.68
N LEU A 163 -14.66 3.63 11.88
CA LEU A 163 -14.91 2.25 11.45
C LEU A 163 -14.88 1.28 12.63
N ILE A 164 -13.91 1.37 13.54
CA ILE A 164 -13.83 0.49 14.72
C ILE A 164 -15.08 0.62 15.58
N GLU A 165 -15.58 1.85 15.80
CA GLU A 165 -16.80 2.12 16.57
C GLU A 165 -18.07 1.52 15.95
N GLU A 166 -18.10 1.32 14.63
CA GLU A 166 -19.21 0.66 13.91
C GLU A 166 -19.27 -0.86 14.17
N HIS A 167 -18.21 -1.45 14.75
CA HIS A 167 -18.10 -2.90 14.95
C HIS A 167 -18.04 -3.31 16.42
N GLY A 168 -18.73 -4.41 16.76
CA GLY A 168 -18.70 -4.99 18.11
C GLY A 168 -17.44 -5.81 18.43
N GLU A 169 -16.65 -6.16 17.40
CA GLU A 169 -15.34 -6.81 17.53
C GLU A 169 -14.30 -6.07 16.68
N PRO A 170 -12.99 -6.14 17.03
CA PRO A 170 -11.94 -5.51 16.24
C PRO A 170 -11.98 -5.95 14.76
N PRO A 171 -12.17 -5.02 13.81
CA PRO A 171 -12.24 -5.35 12.39
C PRO A 171 -10.87 -5.67 11.77
N TYR A 172 -10.88 -6.46 10.70
CA TYR A 172 -9.71 -6.71 9.85
C TYR A 172 -9.43 -5.48 8.98
N ILE A 173 -8.46 -4.66 9.39
CA ILE A 173 -8.07 -3.43 8.69
C ILE A 173 -6.62 -3.56 8.21
N VAL A 174 -6.39 -3.27 6.94
CA VAL A 174 -5.06 -3.18 6.32
C VAL A 174 -4.87 -1.75 5.81
N LEU A 175 -3.84 -1.07 6.29
CA LEU A 175 -3.41 0.20 5.72
C LEU A 175 -2.29 -0.12 4.72
N LEU A 176 -2.36 0.39 3.51
CA LEU A 176 -1.32 0.17 2.51
C LEU A 176 -1.13 1.42 1.65
N GLY A 177 0.09 1.71 1.23
CA GLY A 177 0.31 2.91 0.44
C GLY A 177 1.72 3.46 0.48
N ASP A 178 1.91 4.52 -0.30
CA ASP A 178 3.04 5.44 -0.20
C ASP A 178 2.68 6.56 0.79
N TYR A 179 3.25 6.47 1.98
CA TYR A 179 3.06 7.47 3.04
C TYR A 179 4.06 8.63 2.93
N ASN A 180 5.07 8.53 2.05
CA ASN A 180 6.17 9.48 1.94
C ASN A 180 6.88 9.75 3.28
N ASP A 181 6.82 8.78 4.19
CA ASP A 181 7.42 8.83 5.51
C ASP A 181 7.94 7.44 5.89
N ASP A 182 9.09 7.39 6.57
CA ASP A 182 9.63 6.16 7.15
C ASP A 182 8.77 5.68 8.34
N PRO A 183 8.79 4.39 8.70
CA PRO A 183 7.87 3.82 9.68
C PRO A 183 8.00 4.39 11.11
N PHE A 184 9.12 5.06 11.42
CA PHE A 184 9.33 5.76 12.69
C PHE A 184 8.74 7.16 12.75
N ALA A 185 8.40 7.77 11.61
CA ALA A 185 7.89 9.13 11.56
C ALA A 185 6.61 9.27 12.40
N ASP A 186 6.45 10.41 13.08
CA ASP A 186 5.31 10.64 13.98
C ASP A 186 3.97 10.52 13.26
N SER A 187 3.90 10.87 11.97
CA SER A 187 2.71 10.71 11.12
C SER A 187 2.14 9.29 11.14
N LEU A 188 3.00 8.28 11.29
CA LEU A 188 2.62 6.88 11.37
C LEU A 188 2.68 6.35 12.80
N SER A 189 3.83 6.51 13.46
CA SER A 189 4.08 5.87 14.76
C SER A 189 3.22 6.45 15.88
N GLN A 190 2.98 7.77 15.87
CA GLN A 190 2.19 8.46 16.90
C GLN A 190 0.75 8.71 16.44
N HIS A 191 0.57 9.26 15.23
CA HIS A 191 -0.75 9.73 14.79
C HIS A 191 -1.64 8.61 14.25
N VAL A 192 -1.11 7.67 13.46
CA VAL A 192 -1.85 6.44 13.07
C VAL A 192 -1.81 5.40 14.19
N MET A 193 -0.88 5.52 15.15
CA MET A 193 -0.61 4.56 16.23
C MET A 193 -0.08 3.21 15.72
N ALA A 194 0.79 3.27 14.72
CA ALA A 194 1.41 2.10 14.08
C ALA A 194 2.73 1.71 14.77
N THR A 195 2.67 0.72 15.66
CA THR A 195 3.81 0.28 16.47
C THR A 195 4.63 -0.82 15.81
N ARG A 196 5.92 -0.87 16.14
CA ARG A 196 6.82 -2.00 15.84
C ARG A 196 6.70 -3.15 16.85
N ASP A 197 6.07 -2.90 18.00
CA ASP A 197 5.98 -3.88 19.09
C ASP A 197 4.73 -4.76 18.90
N LEU A 198 4.95 -5.93 18.31
CA LEU A 198 3.89 -6.92 18.06
C LEU A 198 3.23 -7.40 19.37
N LYS A 199 3.98 -7.49 20.48
CA LYS A 199 3.46 -7.94 21.78
C LYS A 199 2.63 -6.84 22.45
N LEU A 200 2.96 -5.58 22.20
CA LEU A 200 2.13 -4.47 22.65
C LEU A 200 0.85 -4.40 21.83
N ALA A 201 0.97 -4.49 20.49
CA ALA A 201 -0.18 -4.49 19.60
C ALA A 201 -1.12 -5.68 19.84
N SER A 202 -0.64 -6.83 20.32
CA SER A 202 -1.52 -7.95 20.70
C SER A 202 -2.34 -7.73 21.98
N LYS A 203 -2.04 -6.68 22.76
CA LYS A 203 -2.70 -6.36 24.03
C LYS A 203 -3.57 -5.12 24.01
N ARG A 204 -3.39 -4.26 23.00
CA ARG A 204 -4.01 -2.96 22.86
C ARG A 204 -4.66 -2.92 21.48
N ASP A 205 -5.99 -2.97 21.46
CA ASP A 205 -6.77 -3.12 20.22
C ASP A 205 -6.77 -1.85 19.36
N GLU A 206 -6.45 -0.71 19.96
CA GLU A 206 -6.26 0.55 19.25
C GLU A 206 -4.93 0.59 18.46
N LEU A 207 -3.95 -0.27 18.76
CA LEU A 207 -2.65 -0.26 18.11
C LEU A 207 -2.64 -1.10 16.84
N PHE A 208 -1.98 -0.55 15.82
CA PHE A 208 -1.69 -1.25 14.58
C PHE A 208 -0.24 -1.74 14.59
N TYR A 209 0.01 -2.89 13.99
CA TYR A 209 1.37 -3.40 13.81
C TYR A 209 1.94 -3.00 12.44
N ASN A 210 3.11 -2.37 12.46
CA ASN A 210 3.84 -2.00 11.27
C ASN A 210 5.09 -2.90 11.11
N PRO A 211 5.08 -3.88 10.19
CA PRO A 211 6.21 -4.75 9.96
C PRO A 211 7.40 -4.06 9.28
N PHE A 212 7.21 -2.90 8.63
CA PHE A 212 8.24 -2.22 7.84
C PHE A 212 9.37 -1.63 8.68
N TRP A 213 9.21 -1.56 10.01
CA TRP A 213 10.32 -1.32 10.92
C TRP A 213 11.46 -2.34 10.78
N LYS A 214 11.14 -3.59 10.41
CA LYS A 214 12.16 -4.64 10.18
C LYS A 214 12.98 -4.36 8.92
N CYS A 215 12.40 -3.68 7.92
CA CYS A 215 13.09 -3.32 6.69
C CYS A 215 14.23 -2.32 6.94
N LEU A 216 14.12 -1.48 7.97
CA LEU A 216 15.18 -0.53 8.35
C LEU A 216 16.46 -1.19 8.84
N SER A 217 16.43 -2.46 9.25
CA SER A 217 17.61 -3.22 9.64
C SER A 217 18.10 -4.20 8.56
N GLN A 218 17.45 -4.24 7.39
CA GLN A 218 17.89 -5.09 6.28
C GLN A 218 19.16 -4.48 5.68
N THR A 219 20.29 -5.11 5.97
CA THR A 219 21.65 -4.66 5.60
C THR A 219 22.40 -5.70 4.77
N GLN A 220 21.66 -6.65 4.17
CA GLN A 220 22.27 -7.76 3.45
C GLN A 220 22.85 -7.30 2.11
N TRP A 221 24.08 -7.72 1.82
CA TRP A 221 24.80 -7.40 0.58
C TRP A 221 24.09 -7.92 -0.68
N ASP A 222 23.31 -9.00 -0.53
CA ASP A 222 22.61 -9.66 -1.63
C ASP A 222 21.28 -8.97 -2.00
N TYR A 223 20.84 -7.96 -1.23
CA TYR A 223 19.67 -7.17 -1.56
C TYR A 223 20.07 -5.97 -2.41
N GLU A 224 19.53 -5.88 -3.62
CA GLU A 224 19.82 -4.77 -4.54
C GLU A 224 19.20 -3.43 -4.08
N CYS A 225 18.25 -3.47 -3.14
CA CYS A 225 17.62 -2.30 -2.53
C CYS A 225 17.50 -2.44 -0.99
N SER A 226 17.58 -1.32 -0.27
CA SER A 226 17.49 -1.27 1.20
C SER A 226 16.28 -0.46 1.69
N GLY A 227 15.19 -0.52 0.92
CA GLY A 227 13.97 0.24 1.14
C GLY A 227 13.02 0.10 -0.04
N SER A 228 11.90 0.83 -0.01
CA SER A 228 10.89 0.81 -1.05
C SER A 228 11.04 1.94 -2.06
N TYR A 229 11.63 3.08 -1.67
CA TYR A 229 11.75 4.30 -2.49
C TYR A 229 13.22 4.71 -2.64
N PHE A 230 13.65 5.02 -3.88
CA PHE A 230 15.01 5.45 -4.18
C PHE A 230 15.11 6.96 -4.42
N TYR A 231 15.60 7.69 -3.42
CA TYR A 231 16.01 9.07 -3.55
C TYR A 231 17.46 9.19 -4.06
N ARG A 232 17.60 9.36 -5.37
CA ARG A 232 18.90 9.44 -6.08
C ARG A 232 19.91 10.42 -5.47
N ASN A 233 19.45 11.56 -4.97
CA ASN A 233 20.32 12.62 -4.43
C ASN A 233 20.57 12.50 -2.92
N GLY A 234 20.14 11.39 -2.29
CA GLY A 234 20.37 11.10 -0.89
C GLY A 234 21.87 11.07 -0.55
N GLN A 235 22.28 11.89 0.42
CA GLN A 235 23.69 12.01 0.82
C GLN A 235 24.11 10.98 1.87
N VAL A 236 23.16 10.61 2.74
CA VAL A 236 23.36 9.62 3.81
C VAL A 236 22.65 8.32 3.47
N THR A 237 21.40 8.45 3.03
CA THR A 237 20.53 7.34 2.68
C THR A 237 19.88 7.65 1.34
N GLN A 238 19.94 6.71 0.40
CA GLN A 238 19.24 6.80 -0.87
C GLN A 238 17.97 5.95 -0.90
N TRP A 239 17.88 4.88 -0.10
CA TRP A 239 16.71 4.03 -0.03
C TRP A 239 15.90 4.32 1.24
N HIS A 240 14.64 4.70 1.08
CA HIS A 240 13.70 4.98 2.16
C HIS A 240 12.57 3.95 2.20
N THR A 241 11.89 3.82 3.33
CA THR A 241 10.78 2.88 3.51
C THR A 241 9.44 3.63 3.52
N PHE A 242 9.13 4.29 2.41
CA PHE A 242 7.92 5.13 2.29
C PHE A 242 6.65 4.33 1.99
N ASP A 243 6.82 3.21 1.31
CA ASP A 243 5.76 2.29 0.96
C ASP A 243 5.62 1.24 2.06
N GLN A 244 4.43 1.14 2.65
CA GLN A 244 4.21 0.33 3.84
C GLN A 244 2.84 -0.35 3.80
N ILE A 245 2.75 -1.50 4.48
CA ILE A 245 1.52 -2.24 4.73
C ILE A 245 1.43 -2.52 6.23
N ILE A 246 0.39 -2.03 6.87
CA ILE A 246 0.20 -1.97 8.32
C ILE A 246 -1.09 -2.69 8.68
N PHE A 247 -1.07 -3.48 9.75
CA PHE A 247 -2.14 -4.42 10.07
C PHE A 247 -2.80 -4.09 11.42
N SER A 248 -4.13 -4.18 11.48
CA SER A 248 -4.87 -4.01 12.73
C SER A 248 -4.61 -5.13 13.73
N HIS A 249 -5.00 -4.85 14.98
CA HIS A 249 -5.01 -5.81 16.08
C HIS A 249 -5.70 -7.14 15.75
N ALA A 250 -6.75 -7.14 14.92
CA ALA A 250 -7.50 -8.34 14.57
C ALA A 250 -6.63 -9.43 13.93
N PHE A 251 -5.69 -9.04 13.06
CA PHE A 251 -4.73 -9.96 12.45
C PHE A 251 -3.68 -10.50 13.42
N ILE A 252 -3.47 -9.81 14.54
CA ILE A 252 -2.50 -10.19 15.57
C ILE A 252 -3.15 -11.18 16.55
N GLN A 253 -4.42 -10.94 16.92
CA GLN A 253 -5.20 -11.92 17.67
C GLN A 253 -5.37 -13.21 16.87
N GLY A 254 -5.57 -13.09 15.56
CA GLY A 254 -5.59 -14.24 14.67
C GLY A 254 -6.75 -15.20 14.94
N LYS A 255 -7.96 -14.67 15.18
CA LYS A 255 -9.18 -15.48 15.41
C LYS A 255 -9.57 -16.27 14.16
N HIS A 256 -9.61 -15.60 13.00
CA HIS A 256 -9.94 -16.21 11.70
C HIS A 256 -8.87 -15.94 10.65
N TRP A 257 -8.21 -14.80 10.73
CA TRP A 257 -7.11 -14.42 9.85
C TRP A 257 -5.95 -13.90 10.67
N ARG A 258 -4.74 -14.39 10.41
CA ARG A 258 -3.53 -14.08 11.15
C ARG A 258 -2.47 -13.48 10.25
N LEU A 259 -1.75 -12.49 10.77
CA LEU A 259 -0.56 -11.94 10.11
C LEU A 259 0.57 -12.99 10.05
N THR A 260 1.13 -13.20 8.85
CA THR A 260 2.37 -13.96 8.69
C THR A 260 3.55 -13.08 9.09
N THR A 261 4.31 -13.48 10.12
CA THR A 261 5.36 -12.62 10.71
C THR A 261 6.75 -12.79 10.10
N ASP A 262 6.97 -13.93 9.43
CA ASP A 262 8.18 -14.24 8.66
C ASP A 262 7.86 -14.12 7.17
N PHE A 263 7.78 -12.88 6.70
CA PHE A 263 7.42 -12.55 5.33
C PHE A 263 8.38 -11.48 4.78
N GLU A 264 8.79 -11.65 3.53
CA GLU A 264 9.62 -10.67 2.84
C GLU A 264 8.75 -9.53 2.30
N HIS A 265 8.80 -8.37 2.98
CA HIS A 265 7.91 -7.25 2.69
C HIS A 265 8.33 -6.41 1.48
N VAL A 266 9.62 -6.28 1.19
CA VAL A 266 10.13 -5.56 0.00
C VAL A 266 10.29 -6.57 -1.13
N VAL A 267 9.53 -6.40 -2.20
CA VAL A 267 9.49 -7.39 -3.28
C VAL A 267 10.59 -7.13 -4.29
N GLN A 268 11.59 -7.99 -4.32
CA GLN A 268 12.60 -7.98 -5.37
C GLN A 268 11.99 -8.52 -6.67
N VAL A 269 11.76 -7.62 -7.62
CA VAL A 269 11.30 -7.95 -8.98
C VAL A 269 12.47 -7.80 -9.94
N PRO A 270 12.81 -8.85 -10.72
CA PRO A 270 13.94 -8.79 -11.64
C PRO A 270 13.85 -7.59 -12.60
N GLY A 271 14.93 -6.82 -12.73
CA GLY A 271 15.01 -5.68 -13.65
C GLY A 271 14.44 -4.36 -13.10
N VAL A 272 13.66 -4.39 -12.00
CA VAL A 272 13.02 -3.17 -11.46
C VAL A 272 14.03 -2.30 -10.72
N VAL A 273 14.93 -2.89 -9.93
CA VAL A 273 15.93 -2.11 -9.20
C VAL A 273 16.92 -1.45 -10.17
N GLU A 274 17.32 -2.15 -11.23
CA GLU A 274 18.17 -1.61 -12.27
C GLU A 274 17.47 -0.49 -13.05
N ALA A 275 16.17 -0.62 -13.31
CA ALA A 275 15.35 0.45 -13.86
C ALA A 275 15.36 1.67 -12.93
N ILE A 276 15.12 1.49 -11.63
CA ILE A 276 15.10 2.58 -10.63
C ILE A 276 16.44 3.33 -10.56
N ILE A 277 17.56 2.59 -10.51
CA ILE A 277 18.88 3.19 -10.41
C ILE A 277 19.28 3.89 -11.73
N ASN A 278 18.71 3.49 -12.88
CA ASN A 278 18.96 4.13 -14.16
C ASN A 278 18.40 5.57 -14.20
N ARG A 279 19.26 6.56 -14.46
CA ARG A 279 18.91 8.00 -14.53
C ARG A 279 17.87 8.37 -15.58
N LYS A 280 17.70 7.52 -16.60
CA LYS A 280 16.74 7.74 -17.69
C LYS A 280 15.36 7.16 -17.41
N SER A 281 15.24 6.32 -16.37
CA SER A 281 13.98 5.70 -16.01
C SER A 281 13.11 6.64 -15.18
N ILE A 282 11.81 6.45 -15.27
CA ILE A 282 10.83 7.16 -14.45
C ILE A 282 10.56 6.49 -13.11
N PHE A 283 10.93 5.21 -12.96
CA PHE A 283 10.64 4.42 -11.77
C PHE A 283 11.57 4.80 -10.61
N ASP A 284 11.00 4.85 -9.42
CA ASP A 284 11.71 5.14 -8.17
C ASP A 284 11.23 4.31 -6.98
N HIS A 285 10.22 3.46 -7.17
CA HIS A 285 9.70 2.58 -6.12
C HIS A 285 9.74 1.10 -6.51
N VAL A 286 10.05 0.23 -5.56
CA VAL A 286 9.83 -1.22 -5.65
C VAL A 286 8.50 -1.61 -5.01
N PRO A 287 7.82 -2.67 -5.48
CA PRO A 287 6.59 -3.15 -4.84
C PRO A 287 6.86 -3.63 -3.41
N VAL A 288 5.86 -3.49 -2.56
CA VAL A 288 5.87 -4.03 -1.19
C VAL A 288 4.65 -4.91 -0.95
N SER A 289 4.80 -5.96 -0.14
CA SER A 289 3.76 -6.93 0.13
C SER A 289 3.63 -7.27 1.62
N GLY A 290 2.48 -7.80 1.99
CA GLY A 290 2.24 -8.37 3.31
C GLY A 290 1.23 -9.51 3.22
N GLN A 291 1.43 -10.54 4.02
CA GLN A 291 0.65 -11.77 3.96
C GLN A 291 -0.14 -12.00 5.23
N VAL A 292 -1.38 -12.45 5.05
CA VAL A 292 -2.21 -13.01 6.11
C VAL A 292 -2.66 -14.41 5.71
N GLU A 293 -2.87 -15.26 6.71
CA GLU A 293 -3.29 -16.64 6.54
C GLU A 293 -4.56 -16.93 7.33
N LYS A 294 -5.40 -17.80 6.79
CA LYS A 294 -6.61 -18.26 7.46
C LYS A 294 -6.22 -19.16 8.63
N VAL A 295 -6.91 -18.98 9.76
CA VAL A 295 -6.74 -19.78 10.97
C VAL A 295 -7.90 -20.78 11.06
N TYR A 296 -7.55 -22.03 11.32
CA TYR A 296 -8.47 -23.15 11.54
C TYR A 296 -8.66 -23.43 13.03
#